data_AF-A0A127CEW4-F1
#
_entry.id   AF-A0A127CEW4-F1
#
_cell.length_a   1.000
_cell.length_b   1.000
_cell.length_c   1.000
_cell.angle_alpha   90.00
_cell.angle_beta   90.00
_cell.angle_gamma   90.00
#
_symmetry.space_group_name_H-M   'P 1'
#
loop_
_entity.id
_entity.type
_entity.pdbx_description
1 polymer ?
#
loop_
_entity_poly.entity_id
_entity_poly.type
_entity_poly.pdbx_seq_one_letter_code
_entity_poly.pdbx_strand_id
1 'polypeptide(L)'
;MSLDEARRALMARQGPGARYDAPEAPAGMLHLARTGTAYFARFLNRLKEQDLYEPLRTDDRTAAHVICAVSYQARGIARQGEAIAAGNTVPPLHDSDDELRAKIELGATLPDRALRHLFDHTAVHLNVVWRDLSADGWRTEAPDALGAWRPFSDSARARACFIWAAAFDLGNGARRNDLPAALAAANCPELAVLSGADMKGLFR
;
A
#
# COMPACT_ATOMS: atom_id res chain seq x y z
N MET A 1 -19.71 14.66 25.44
CA MET A 1 -19.35 13.35 24.88
C MET A 1 -18.02 13.50 24.15
N SER A 2 -16.98 12.81 24.60
CA SER A 2 -15.68 12.81 23.93
C SER A 2 -15.72 11.98 22.63
N LEU A 3 -14.73 12.15 21.75
CA LEU A 3 -14.59 11.32 20.54
C LEU A 3 -14.47 9.83 20.88
N ASP A 4 -13.79 9.50 21.99
CA ASP A 4 -13.63 8.12 22.46
C ASP A 4 -14.93 7.54 23.01
N GLU A 5 -15.75 8.34 23.68
CA GLU A 5 -17.09 7.95 24.10
C GLU A 5 -18.01 7.72 22.90
N ALA A 6 -17.96 8.61 21.91
CA ALA A 6 -18.73 8.48 20.67
C ALA A 6 -18.33 7.22 19.89
N ARG A 7 -17.02 6.90 19.84
CA ARG A 7 -16.48 5.70 19.19
C ARG A 7 -16.93 4.44 19.90
N ARG A 8 -16.83 4.37 21.23
CA ARG A 8 -17.31 3.21 22.01
C ARG A 8 -18.83 3.01 21.85
N ALA A 9 -19.61 4.09 21.87
CA ALA A 9 -21.05 4.02 21.65
C ALA A 9 -21.42 3.57 20.23
N LEU A 10 -20.62 3.92 19.22
CA LEU A 10 -20.77 3.40 17.86
C LEU A 10 -20.44 1.90 17.79
N MET A 11 -19.33 1.48 18.40
CA MET A 11 -18.91 0.06 18.46
C MET A 11 -19.98 -0.82 19.10
N ALA A 12 -20.55 -0.37 20.23
CA ALA A 12 -21.63 -1.08 20.91
C ALA A 12 -22.89 -1.24 20.04
N ARG A 13 -23.19 -0.27 19.16
CA ARG A 13 -24.34 -0.31 18.24
C ARG A 13 -24.12 -1.20 17.02
N GLN A 14 -22.89 -1.33 16.52
CA GLN A 14 -22.59 -2.09 15.31
C GLN A 14 -22.57 -3.62 15.55
N GLY A 15 -22.60 -4.06 16.81
CA GLY A 15 -22.70 -5.47 17.17
C GLY A 15 -21.39 -6.27 17.02
N PRO A 16 -21.41 -7.57 17.35
CA PRO A 16 -20.20 -8.39 17.46
C PRO A 16 -19.50 -8.70 16.12
N GLY A 17 -20.17 -8.41 14.99
CA GLY A 17 -19.59 -8.57 13.64
C GLY A 17 -18.73 -7.39 13.19
N ALA A 18 -18.76 -6.26 13.90
CA ALA A 18 -17.93 -5.11 13.57
C ALA A 18 -16.47 -5.37 13.95
N ARG A 19 -15.61 -5.47 12.94
CA ARG A 19 -14.17 -5.65 13.15
C ARG A 19 -13.48 -4.31 13.11
N TYR A 20 -12.59 -4.10 14.07
CA TYR A 20 -11.77 -2.90 14.21
C TYR A 20 -10.32 -3.32 14.37
N ASP A 21 -9.42 -2.46 13.93
CA ASP A 21 -8.00 -2.67 14.19
C ASP A 21 -7.76 -2.83 15.69
N ALA A 22 -6.83 -3.71 16.06
CA ALA A 22 -6.38 -3.87 17.44
C ALA A 22 -5.88 -2.52 18.01
N PRO A 23 -6.01 -2.27 19.33
CA PRO A 23 -5.50 -1.04 19.96
C PRO A 23 -4.01 -0.75 19.69
N GLU A 24 -3.23 -1.81 19.50
CA GLU A 24 -1.79 -1.79 19.25
C GLU A 24 -1.45 -1.62 17.76
N ALA A 25 -2.46 -1.63 16.88
CA ALA A 25 -2.24 -1.34 15.48
C ALA A 25 -1.73 0.09 15.31
N PRO A 26 -0.84 0.36 14.33
CA PRO A 26 -0.26 1.69 14.10
C PRO A 26 -1.30 2.62 13.45
N ALA A 27 -2.30 3.06 14.24
CA ALA A 27 -3.53 3.69 13.77
C ALA A 27 -3.28 4.92 12.87
N GLY A 28 -2.29 5.74 13.21
CA GLY A 28 -1.90 6.90 12.40
C GLY A 28 -1.39 6.49 11.01
N MET A 29 -0.47 5.52 10.93
CA MET A 29 0.06 5.04 9.65
C MET A 29 -0.97 4.26 8.86
N LEU A 30 -1.83 3.47 9.51
CA LEU A 30 -2.96 2.81 8.84
C LEU A 30 -3.94 3.81 8.24
N HIS A 31 -4.25 4.89 8.96
CA HIS A 31 -5.06 5.97 8.41
C HIS A 31 -4.42 6.61 7.17
N LEU A 32 -3.11 6.86 7.20
CA LEU A 32 -2.37 7.41 6.06
C LEU A 32 -2.29 6.43 4.88
N ALA A 33 -2.14 5.13 5.13
CA ALA A 33 -2.17 4.09 4.10
C ALA A 33 -3.54 3.98 3.44
N ARG A 34 -4.63 4.03 4.23
CA ARG A 34 -6.01 3.97 3.73
C ARG A 34 -6.38 5.22 2.94
N THR A 35 -6.05 6.41 3.45
CA THR A 35 -6.30 7.66 2.72
C THR A 35 -5.43 7.77 1.48
N GLY A 36 -4.18 7.31 1.52
CA GLY A 36 -3.33 7.19 0.34
C GLY A 36 -3.88 6.23 -0.70
N THR A 37 -4.45 5.10 -0.28
CA THR A 37 -5.14 4.15 -1.18
C THR A 37 -6.34 4.81 -1.87
N ALA A 38 -7.18 5.54 -1.12
CA ALA A 38 -8.29 6.29 -1.70
C ALA A 38 -7.83 7.43 -2.63
N TYR A 39 -6.74 8.11 -2.27
CA TYR A 39 -6.12 9.15 -3.09
C TYR A 39 -5.60 8.57 -4.42
N PHE A 40 -4.85 7.48 -4.39
CA PHE A 40 -4.39 6.77 -5.59
C PHE A 40 -5.57 6.31 -6.46
N ALA A 41 -6.59 5.67 -5.86
CA ALA A 41 -7.79 5.21 -6.56
C ALA A 41 -8.49 6.35 -7.31
N ARG A 42 -8.58 7.54 -6.70
CA ARG A 42 -9.16 8.73 -7.33
C ARG A 42 -8.42 9.12 -8.61
N PHE A 43 -7.09 9.05 -8.63
CA PHE A 43 -6.29 9.37 -9.82
C PHE A 43 -6.27 8.23 -10.84
N LEU A 44 -6.23 6.98 -10.40
CA LEU A 44 -6.42 5.83 -11.27
C LEU A 44 -7.75 5.91 -12.03
N ASN A 45 -8.83 6.28 -11.36
CA ASN A 45 -10.16 6.42 -11.98
C ASN A 45 -10.30 7.58 -12.97
N ARG A 46 -9.29 8.46 -13.08
CA ARG A 46 -9.25 9.52 -14.11
C ARG A 46 -8.56 9.06 -15.39
N LEU A 47 -7.74 8.02 -15.33
CA LEU A 47 -7.04 7.50 -16.51
C LEU A 47 -8.04 6.78 -17.42
N LYS A 48 -7.99 7.08 -18.71
CA LYS A 48 -8.66 6.28 -19.73
C LYS A 48 -7.84 5.02 -19.98
N GLU A 49 -8.48 4.00 -20.54
CA GLU A 49 -7.85 2.72 -20.89
C GLU A 49 -6.55 2.91 -21.67
N GLN A 50 -6.58 3.69 -22.76
CA GLN A 50 -5.39 3.97 -23.58
C GLN A 50 -4.25 4.64 -22.79
N ASP A 51 -4.57 5.54 -21.85
CA ASP A 51 -3.58 6.27 -21.06
C ASP A 51 -2.85 5.35 -20.07
N LEU A 52 -3.37 4.15 -19.80
CA LEU A 52 -2.71 3.17 -18.93
C LEU A 52 -1.43 2.61 -19.52
N TYR A 53 -1.35 2.60 -20.85
CA TYR A 53 -0.29 1.95 -21.61
C TYR A 53 0.65 2.96 -22.28
N GLU A 54 0.36 4.26 -22.15
CA GLU A 54 1.27 5.30 -22.60
C GLU A 54 2.46 5.44 -21.64
N PRO A 55 3.68 5.63 -22.16
CA PRO A 55 4.86 5.91 -21.34
C PRO A 55 4.66 7.16 -20.47
N LEU A 56 4.83 7.01 -19.16
CA LEU A 56 4.83 8.12 -18.20
C LEU A 56 6.20 8.83 -18.13
N ARG A 57 7.26 8.13 -18.54
CA ARG A 57 8.66 8.53 -18.39
C ARG A 57 9.52 8.02 -19.55
N THR A 58 10.78 8.44 -19.59
CA THR A 58 11.77 8.06 -20.62
C THR A 58 12.24 6.60 -20.55
N ASP A 59 11.81 5.83 -19.54
CA ASP A 59 12.16 4.43 -19.33
C ASP A 59 11.00 3.47 -19.65
N ASP A 60 10.08 3.90 -20.52
CA ASP A 60 8.91 3.16 -21.01
C ASP A 60 7.92 2.70 -19.92
N ARG A 61 8.12 3.09 -18.65
CA ARG A 61 7.18 2.78 -17.58
C ARG A 61 5.83 3.46 -17.81
N THR A 62 4.78 2.68 -17.72
CA THR A 62 3.39 3.12 -17.92
C THR A 62 2.61 3.12 -16.60
N ALA A 63 1.39 3.65 -16.60
CA ALA A 63 0.55 3.58 -15.40
C ALA A 63 0.18 2.12 -15.03
N ALA A 64 0.10 1.21 -16.00
CA ALA A 64 -0.07 -0.22 -15.74
C ALA A 64 1.04 -0.79 -14.84
N HIS A 65 2.29 -0.40 -15.04
CA HIS A 65 3.42 -0.81 -14.18
C HIS A 65 3.25 -0.29 -12.75
N VAL A 66 2.85 0.97 -12.59
CA VAL A 66 2.59 1.58 -11.28
C VAL A 66 1.45 0.85 -10.55
N ILE A 67 0.36 0.50 -11.26
CA ILE A 67 -0.76 -0.27 -10.71
C ILE A 67 -0.31 -1.65 -10.23
N CYS A 68 0.45 -2.38 -11.05
CA CYS A 68 0.97 -3.69 -10.70
C CYS A 68 1.85 -3.64 -9.46
N ALA A 69 2.77 -2.69 -9.41
CA ALA A 69 3.65 -2.47 -8.28
C ALA A 69 2.91 -2.27 -6.96
N VAL A 70 1.97 -1.31 -6.91
CA VAL A 70 1.20 -1.06 -5.68
C VAL A 70 0.34 -2.26 -5.30
N SER A 71 -0.13 -3.03 -6.27
CA SER A 71 -0.97 -4.19 -6.00
C SER A 71 -0.16 -5.38 -5.49
N TYR A 72 1.03 -5.63 -6.05
CA TYR A 72 1.91 -6.70 -5.60
C TYR A 72 2.55 -6.41 -4.25
N GLN A 73 2.89 -5.16 -3.95
CA GLN A 73 3.28 -4.78 -2.59
C GLN A 73 2.14 -5.06 -1.59
N ALA A 74 0.91 -4.66 -1.90
CA ALA A 74 -0.23 -4.91 -1.02
C ALA A 74 -0.47 -6.41 -0.80
N ARG A 75 -0.34 -7.21 -1.86
CA ARG A 75 -0.43 -8.68 -1.79
C ARG A 75 0.69 -9.29 -0.96
N GLY A 76 1.91 -8.80 -1.08
CA GLY A 76 3.05 -9.24 -0.27
C GLY A 76 2.81 -9.03 1.22
N ILE A 77 2.39 -7.81 1.58
CA ILE A 77 2.06 -7.47 2.98
C ILE A 77 0.89 -8.33 3.48
N ALA A 78 -0.16 -8.52 2.66
CA ALA A 78 -1.29 -9.34 3.04
C ALA A 78 -0.89 -10.80 3.33
N ARG A 79 -0.07 -11.40 2.46
CA ARG A 79 0.47 -12.77 2.65
C ARG A 79 1.27 -12.90 3.95
N GLN A 80 2.07 -11.90 4.30
CA GLN A 80 2.80 -11.87 5.57
C GLN A 80 1.83 -11.81 6.76
N GLY A 81 0.83 -10.91 6.71
CA GLY A 81 -0.18 -10.80 7.77
C GLY A 81 -1.02 -12.08 7.94
N GLU A 82 -1.37 -12.75 6.85
CA GLU A 82 -2.05 -14.05 6.88
C GLU A 82 -1.18 -15.15 7.50
N ALA A 83 0.12 -15.20 7.14
CA ALA A 83 1.05 -16.16 7.73
C ALA A 83 1.19 -15.93 9.25
N ILE A 84 1.30 -14.67 9.67
CA ILE A 84 1.33 -14.28 11.08
C ILE A 84 0.04 -14.72 11.80
N ALA A 85 -1.12 -14.42 11.23
CA ALA A 85 -2.42 -14.78 11.82
C ALA A 85 -2.60 -16.30 11.94
N ALA A 86 -2.03 -17.07 11.02
CA ALA A 86 -2.05 -18.54 11.02
C ALA A 86 -0.96 -19.18 11.89
N GLY A 87 0.01 -18.40 12.42
CA GLY A 87 1.17 -18.93 13.13
C GLY A 87 2.17 -19.66 12.23
N ASN A 88 2.15 -19.38 10.93
CA ASN A 88 3.04 -19.97 9.93
C ASN A 88 4.34 -19.16 9.78
N THR A 89 5.35 -19.76 9.14
CA THR A 89 6.56 -19.05 8.72
C THR A 89 6.20 -17.84 7.86
N VAL A 90 6.65 -16.66 8.28
CA VAL A 90 6.40 -15.42 7.55
C VAL A 90 7.23 -15.41 6.25
N PRO A 91 6.60 -15.30 5.07
CA PRO A 91 7.31 -15.29 3.80
C PRO A 91 8.06 -13.96 3.59
N PRO A 92 9.03 -13.91 2.66
CA PRO A 92 9.57 -12.64 2.19
C PRO A 92 8.45 -11.79 1.54
N LEU A 93 8.62 -10.47 1.55
CA LEU A 93 7.64 -9.54 0.96
C LEU A 93 7.43 -9.85 -0.54
N HIS A 94 8.55 -10.12 -1.22
CA HIS A 94 8.65 -10.64 -2.58
C HIS A 94 9.85 -11.58 -2.66
N ASP A 95 9.81 -12.51 -3.61
CA ASP A 95 10.78 -13.62 -3.68
C ASP A 95 12.21 -13.12 -4.04
N SER A 96 12.32 -12.24 -5.03
CA SER A 96 13.53 -11.48 -5.38
C SER A 96 13.17 -10.24 -6.22
N ASP A 97 14.07 -9.26 -6.30
CA ASP A 97 13.84 -8.03 -7.07
C ASP A 97 13.64 -8.30 -8.57
N ASP A 98 14.37 -9.27 -9.12
CA ASP A 98 14.24 -9.68 -10.53
C ASP A 98 12.89 -10.38 -10.78
N GLU A 99 12.44 -11.23 -9.86
CA GLU A 99 11.12 -11.85 -9.97
C GLU A 99 9.98 -10.85 -9.79
N LEU A 100 10.14 -9.88 -8.88
CA LEU A 100 9.17 -8.80 -8.72
C LEU A 100 9.09 -7.96 -9.99
N ARG A 101 10.23 -7.61 -10.59
CA ARG A 101 10.28 -6.87 -11.86
C ARG A 101 9.60 -7.67 -12.96
N ALA A 102 9.94 -8.95 -13.14
CA ALA A 102 9.30 -9.80 -14.15
C ALA A 102 7.78 -9.93 -13.94
N LYS A 103 7.32 -10.05 -12.68
CA LYS A 103 5.89 -10.04 -12.33
C LYS A 103 5.21 -8.72 -12.71
N ILE A 104 5.86 -7.58 -12.48
CA ILE A 104 5.35 -6.25 -12.85
C ILE A 104 5.27 -6.10 -14.37
N GLU A 105 6.32 -6.44 -15.11
CA GLU A 105 6.35 -6.39 -16.58
C GLU A 105 5.22 -7.25 -17.17
N LEU A 106 5.09 -8.50 -16.71
CA LEU A 106 4.01 -9.37 -17.15
C LEU A 106 2.64 -8.80 -16.77
N GLY A 107 2.48 -8.33 -15.54
CA GLY A 107 1.23 -7.75 -15.04
C GLY A 107 0.82 -6.49 -15.82
N ALA A 108 1.78 -5.68 -16.27
CA ALA A 108 1.51 -4.46 -17.01
C ALA A 108 0.91 -4.71 -18.41
N THR A 109 0.96 -5.96 -18.90
CA THR A 109 0.29 -6.39 -20.14
C THR A 109 -1.20 -6.73 -19.96
N LEU A 110 -1.70 -6.76 -18.72
CA LEU A 110 -3.10 -7.08 -18.44
C LEU A 110 -4.04 -6.00 -19.02
N PRO A 111 -5.27 -6.36 -19.42
CA PRO A 111 -6.27 -5.40 -19.87
C PRO A 111 -6.71 -4.47 -18.73
N ASP A 112 -7.19 -3.26 -19.06
CA ASP A 112 -7.56 -2.20 -18.11
C ASP A 112 -8.40 -2.74 -16.93
N ARG A 113 -9.50 -3.44 -17.26
CA ARG A 113 -10.39 -4.00 -16.25
C ARG A 113 -9.68 -4.95 -15.28
N ALA A 114 -8.70 -5.72 -15.74
CA ALA A 114 -7.94 -6.63 -14.88
C ALA A 114 -6.95 -5.88 -13.99
N LEU A 115 -6.31 -4.81 -14.49
CA LEU A 115 -5.44 -3.94 -13.68
C LEU A 115 -6.22 -3.24 -12.56
N ARG A 116 -7.40 -2.67 -12.87
CA ARG A 116 -8.27 -2.05 -11.86
C ARG A 116 -8.77 -3.07 -10.84
N HIS A 117 -9.20 -4.24 -11.30
CA HIS A 117 -9.62 -5.32 -10.41
C HIS A 117 -8.48 -5.80 -9.52
N LEU A 118 -7.26 -5.92 -10.05
CA LEU A 118 -6.07 -6.28 -9.28
C LEU A 118 -5.80 -5.27 -8.15
N PHE A 119 -5.88 -3.97 -8.45
CA PHE A 119 -5.74 -2.91 -7.46
C PHE A 119 -6.84 -2.99 -6.39
N ASP A 120 -8.11 -3.01 -6.80
CA ASP A 120 -9.25 -3.01 -5.88
C ASP A 120 -9.21 -4.24 -4.96
N HIS A 121 -8.98 -5.42 -5.54
CA HIS A 121 -8.91 -6.67 -4.80
C HIS A 121 -7.79 -6.66 -3.75
N THR A 122 -6.57 -6.26 -4.14
CA THR A 122 -5.43 -6.26 -3.22
C THR A 122 -5.54 -5.19 -2.14
N ALA A 123 -6.13 -4.03 -2.45
CA ALA A 123 -6.42 -2.97 -1.48
C ALA A 123 -7.44 -3.41 -0.42
N VAL A 124 -8.56 -4.02 -0.84
CA VAL A 124 -9.58 -4.55 0.07
C VAL A 124 -9.01 -5.68 0.91
N HIS A 125 -8.32 -6.63 0.28
CA HIS A 125 -7.77 -7.79 0.95
C HIS A 125 -6.76 -7.40 2.04
N LEU A 126 -5.79 -6.54 1.73
CA LEU A 126 -4.84 -6.04 2.73
C LEU A 126 -5.54 -5.33 3.89
N ASN A 127 -6.55 -4.51 3.60
CA ASN A 127 -7.29 -3.80 4.63
C ASN A 127 -8.06 -4.76 5.56
N VAL A 128 -8.57 -5.87 5.04
CA VAL A 128 -9.20 -6.93 5.85
C VAL A 128 -8.15 -7.63 6.71
N VAL A 129 -7.01 -8.01 6.16
CA VAL A 129 -5.91 -8.65 6.91
C VAL A 129 -5.47 -7.79 8.08
N TRP A 130 -5.24 -6.50 7.87
CA TRP A 130 -4.85 -5.57 8.94
C TRP A 130 -5.90 -5.44 10.04
N ARG A 131 -7.18 -5.34 9.66
CA ARG A 131 -8.29 -5.19 10.60
C ARG A 131 -8.49 -6.42 11.46
N ASP A 132 -8.17 -7.59 10.92
CA ASP A 132 -8.39 -8.88 11.55
C ASP A 132 -7.14 -9.38 12.31
N LEU A 133 -6.01 -8.65 12.22
CA LEU A 133 -4.78 -9.00 12.91
C LEU A 133 -4.85 -8.69 14.42
N SER A 134 -4.37 -9.63 15.23
CA SER A 134 -4.32 -9.48 16.69
C SER A 134 -3.24 -8.50 17.15
N ALA A 135 -3.33 -8.08 18.41
CA ALA A 135 -2.32 -7.25 19.08
C ALA A 135 -0.91 -7.84 18.99
N ASP A 136 -0.77 -9.16 19.22
CA ASP A 136 0.50 -9.87 19.12
C ASP A 136 0.97 -9.97 17.66
N GLY A 137 0.05 -10.17 16.71
CA GLY A 137 0.39 -10.24 15.29
C GLY A 137 1.03 -8.96 14.77
N TRP A 138 0.62 -7.79 15.26
CA TRP A 138 1.27 -6.52 14.92
C TRP A 138 2.71 -6.40 15.41
N ARG A 139 3.08 -7.14 16.47
CA ARG A 139 4.44 -7.19 17.04
C ARG A 139 5.32 -8.27 16.43
N THR A 140 4.74 -9.25 15.73
CA THR A 140 5.50 -10.30 15.06
C THR A 140 6.42 -9.69 14.01
N GLU A 141 7.67 -10.17 13.96
CA GLU A 141 8.62 -9.68 12.96
C GLU A 141 8.32 -10.29 11.58
N ALA A 142 8.47 -9.47 10.55
CA ALA A 142 8.38 -9.84 9.15
C ALA A 142 9.54 -9.17 8.38
N PRO A 143 10.08 -9.82 7.34
CA PRO A 143 11.09 -9.21 6.48
C PRO A 143 10.47 -8.05 5.68
N ASP A 144 11.15 -6.89 5.68
CA ASP A 144 10.82 -5.74 4.84
C ASP A 144 11.28 -5.95 3.38
N ALA A 145 11.12 -4.94 2.53
CA ALA A 145 11.50 -5.00 1.12
C ALA A 145 13.00 -5.22 0.89
N LEU A 146 13.85 -4.89 1.89
CA LEU A 146 15.30 -5.11 1.86
C LEU A 146 15.70 -6.42 2.57
N GLY A 147 14.72 -7.21 3.02
CA GLY A 147 14.93 -8.45 3.77
C GLY A 147 15.26 -8.25 5.24
N ALA A 148 15.26 -7.02 5.76
CA ALA A 148 15.49 -6.78 7.18
C ALA A 148 14.23 -7.11 7.99
N TRP A 149 14.38 -7.90 9.06
CA TRP A 149 13.27 -8.25 9.94
C TRP A 149 12.86 -7.04 10.79
N ARG A 150 11.57 -6.70 10.74
CA ARG A 150 10.97 -5.60 11.50
C ARG A 150 9.59 -5.98 12.02
N PRO A 151 9.08 -5.33 13.07
CA PRO A 151 7.69 -5.53 13.50
C PRO A 151 6.72 -5.32 12.34
N PHE A 152 5.71 -6.19 12.22
CA PHE A 152 4.73 -6.12 11.13
C PHE A 152 3.96 -4.78 11.11
N SER A 153 3.90 -4.06 12.23
CA SER A 153 3.42 -2.68 12.29
C SER A 153 4.10 -1.72 11.31
N ASP A 154 5.38 -1.97 10.96
CA ASP A 154 6.11 -1.14 10.00
C ASP A 154 5.53 -1.24 8.58
N SER A 155 4.81 -2.31 8.26
CA SER A 155 4.13 -2.48 6.98
C SER A 155 3.11 -1.39 6.69
N ALA A 156 2.48 -0.81 7.72
CA ALA A 156 1.53 0.29 7.55
C ALA A 156 2.23 1.56 7.06
N ARG A 157 3.42 1.86 7.62
CA ARG A 157 4.26 2.99 7.16
C ARG A 157 4.76 2.72 5.75
N ALA A 158 5.32 1.55 5.48
CA ALA A 158 5.81 1.17 4.16
C ALA A 158 4.72 1.29 3.09
N ARG A 159 3.50 0.82 3.38
CA ARG A 159 2.35 0.97 2.49
C ARG A 159 1.96 2.43 2.30
N ALA A 160 1.90 3.23 3.37
CA ALA A 160 1.57 4.65 3.27
C ALA A 160 2.59 5.41 2.40
N CYS A 161 3.88 5.26 2.67
CA CYS A 161 4.93 5.89 1.89
C CYS A 161 4.82 5.53 0.39
N PHE A 162 4.70 4.23 0.09
CA PHE A 162 4.66 3.73 -1.27
C PHE A 162 3.43 4.17 -2.07
N ILE A 163 2.23 4.08 -1.48
CA ILE A 163 0.99 4.39 -2.21
C ILE A 163 0.84 5.90 -2.49
N TRP A 164 1.34 6.76 -1.60
CA TRP A 164 1.37 8.21 -1.83
C TRP A 164 2.39 8.58 -2.90
N ALA A 165 3.58 7.98 -2.89
CA ALA A 165 4.57 8.17 -3.95
C ALA A 165 4.02 7.73 -5.32
N ALA A 166 3.44 6.53 -5.38
CA ALA A 166 2.85 5.97 -6.60
C ALA A 166 1.72 6.84 -7.19
N ALA A 167 0.96 7.55 -6.35
CA ALA A 167 -0.06 8.47 -6.85
C ALA A 167 0.54 9.66 -7.60
N PHE A 168 1.72 10.13 -7.20
CA PHE A 168 2.47 11.15 -7.95
C PHE A 168 3.05 10.58 -9.24
N ASP A 169 3.50 9.33 -9.21
CA ASP A 169 4.05 8.66 -10.40
C ASP A 169 3.02 8.47 -11.52
N LEU A 170 1.71 8.43 -11.22
CA LEU A 170 0.67 8.43 -12.26
C LEU A 170 0.68 9.68 -13.16
N GLY A 171 1.36 10.77 -12.77
CA GLY A 171 1.58 11.93 -13.63
C GLY A 171 0.33 12.71 -14.04
N ASN A 172 -0.85 12.40 -13.47
CA ASN A 172 -2.15 12.88 -13.94
C ASN A 172 -2.84 13.86 -12.95
N GLY A 173 -2.03 14.69 -12.31
CA GLY A 173 -2.50 15.84 -11.52
C GLY A 173 -2.51 15.66 -10.01
N ALA A 174 -1.93 14.58 -9.48
CA ALA A 174 -1.64 14.43 -8.05
C ALA A 174 -0.57 15.44 -7.63
N ARG A 175 -0.79 16.16 -6.52
CA ARG A 175 0.09 17.27 -6.09
C ARG A 175 0.77 16.95 -4.78
N ARG A 176 2.05 17.32 -4.66
CA ARG A 176 2.81 17.20 -3.40
C ARG A 176 2.17 17.97 -2.24
N ASN A 177 1.46 19.06 -2.52
CA ASN A 177 0.74 19.82 -1.49
C ASN A 177 -0.42 19.04 -0.85
N ASP A 178 -0.85 17.94 -1.49
CA ASP A 178 -1.85 17.03 -0.93
C ASP A 178 -1.22 16.00 0.04
N LEU A 179 0.12 15.93 0.12
CA LEU A 179 0.84 15.00 1.00
C LEU A 179 0.59 15.35 2.47
N PRO A 180 0.11 14.41 3.30
CA PRO A 180 -0.08 14.67 4.72
C PRO A 180 1.23 15.02 5.44
N ALA A 181 1.22 16.06 6.27
CA ALA A 181 2.41 16.53 7.00
C ALA A 181 3.07 15.43 7.84
N ALA A 182 2.27 14.55 8.46
CA ALA A 182 2.77 13.42 9.23
C ALA A 182 3.57 12.43 8.37
N LEU A 183 3.21 12.25 7.09
CA LEU A 183 3.95 11.40 6.17
C LEU A 183 5.20 12.10 5.64
N ALA A 184 5.13 13.41 5.39
CA ALA A 184 6.29 14.23 5.04
C ALA A 184 7.38 14.18 6.13
N ALA A 185 6.98 14.20 7.41
CA ALA A 185 7.89 14.08 8.55
C ALA A 185 8.43 12.65 8.77
N ALA A 186 7.79 11.62 8.18
CA ALA A 186 8.17 10.22 8.35
C ALA A 186 9.41 9.79 7.54
N ASN A 187 10.04 10.72 6.81
CA ASN A 187 11.25 10.53 6.01
C ASN A 187 11.19 9.26 5.14
N CYS A 188 10.09 9.11 4.40
CA CYS A 188 9.93 8.01 3.45
C CYS A 188 10.92 8.17 2.28
N PRO A 189 11.84 7.22 2.05
CA PRO A 189 12.74 7.28 0.89
C PRO A 189 11.97 7.29 -0.44
N GLU A 190 10.82 6.63 -0.51
CA GLU A 190 9.94 6.56 -1.68
C GLU A 190 9.44 7.94 -2.13
N LEU A 191 9.31 8.89 -1.19
CA LEU A 191 8.88 10.26 -1.48
C LEU A 191 10.03 11.17 -1.96
N ALA A 192 11.29 10.77 -1.70
CA ALA A 192 12.50 11.52 -2.04
C ALA A 192 12.94 11.33 -3.50
N VAL A 193 12.60 10.18 -4.13
CA VAL A 193 12.90 9.87 -5.55
C VAL A 193 12.34 10.92 -6.53
N LEU A 194 11.46 11.79 -6.06
CA LEU A 194 10.72 12.76 -6.85
C LEU A 194 11.32 14.19 -6.87
N SER A 195 12.53 14.46 -6.33
CA SER A 195 13.11 15.83 -6.25
C SER A 195 14.06 16.22 -7.40
N GLY A 196 14.25 15.38 -8.41
CA GLY A 196 15.04 15.70 -9.61
C GLY A 196 16.36 14.93 -9.69
N ALA A 197 16.69 14.55 -10.93
CA ALA A 197 17.95 13.98 -11.43
C ALA A 197 18.25 12.47 -11.31
N ASP A 198 17.63 11.65 -10.44
CA ASP A 198 17.78 10.18 -10.56
C ASP A 198 16.55 9.42 -10.03
N MET A 199 15.58 9.15 -10.91
CA MET A 199 14.24 8.61 -10.61
C MET A 199 14.16 7.08 -10.72
N LYS A 200 15.18 6.40 -10.20
CA LYS A 200 15.33 4.94 -10.26
C LYS A 200 14.73 4.18 -9.07
N GLY A 201 14.20 4.89 -8.06
CA GLY A 201 14.14 4.36 -6.70
C GLY A 201 12.86 3.69 -6.22
N LEU A 202 11.86 3.40 -7.07
CA LEU A 202 10.66 2.69 -6.60
C LEU A 202 10.77 1.15 -6.70
N PHE A 203 11.73 0.64 -7.49
CA PHE A 203 11.93 -0.80 -7.79
C PHE A 203 13.41 -1.20 -7.90
N ARG A 204 14.28 -0.48 -7.20
CA ARG A 204 15.70 -0.80 -7.06
C ARG A 204 16.01 -1.24 -5.65
#